data_AF-A0A8B3F8C5-F1
#
_entry.id   AF-A0A8B3F8C5-F1
#
_cell.length_a   1.000
_cell.length_b   1.000
_cell.length_c   1.000
_cell.angle_alpha   90.00
_cell.angle_beta   90.00
_cell.angle_gamma   90.00
#
_symmetry.space_group_name_H-M   'P 1'
#
loop_
_entity.id
_entity.type
_entity.pdbx_description
1 polymer ?
#
loop_
_entity_poly.entity_id
_entity_poly.type
_entity_poly.pdbx_seq_one_letter_code
_entity_poly.pdbx_strand_id
1 'polypeptide(L)'
;MSRLTIDITEHQHQSLKALAALQGKTIKQYAIERLFPGDTNSDQAWEELKDLLGERIREGLSGKVSAKSISEILDDELSGGNRS
;
A
#
# COMPACT_ATOMS: atom_id res chain seq x y z
N MET A 1 19.55 -18.69 -13.63
CA MET A 1 19.04 -17.77 -14.67
C MET A 1 17.63 -18.20 -15.02
N SER A 2 16.62 -17.58 -14.41
CA SER A 2 15.22 -18.00 -14.56
C SER A 2 14.62 -17.39 -15.82
N ARG A 3 14.19 -18.24 -16.76
CA ARG A 3 13.54 -17.81 -18.01
C ARG A 3 12.03 -17.93 -17.82
N LEU A 4 11.32 -16.80 -17.83
CA LEU A 4 9.85 -16.75 -17.77
C LEU A 4 9.30 -16.64 -19.20
N THR A 5 8.38 -17.53 -19.57
CA THR A 5 7.64 -17.47 -20.83
C THR A 5 6.21 -17.07 -20.53
N ILE A 6 5.72 -16.04 -21.21
CA ILE A 6 4.38 -15.48 -21.02
C ILE A 6 3.71 -15.49 -22.38
N ASP A 7 2.57 -16.18 -22.49
CA ASP A 7 1.74 -16.13 -23.68
C ASP A 7 0.90 -14.85 -23.64
N ILE A 8 1.10 -14.00 -24.64
CA ILE A 8 0.35 -12.75 -24.83
C ILE A 8 -0.11 -12.65 -26.28
N THR A 9 -1.26 -12.01 -26.47
CA THR A 9 -1.75 -11.71 -27.82
C THR A 9 -0.86 -10.66 -28.51
N GLU A 10 -0.84 -10.64 -29.84
CA GLU A 10 -0.01 -9.72 -30.61
C GLU A 10 -0.33 -8.24 -30.30
N HIS A 11 -1.61 -7.92 -30.12
CA HIS A 11 -2.05 -6.58 -29.71
C HIS A 11 -1.51 -6.21 -28.32
N GLN A 12 -1.56 -7.12 -27.35
CA GLN A 12 -1.01 -6.89 -26.02
C GLN A 12 0.51 -6.70 -26.06
N HIS A 13 1.23 -7.46 -26.90
CA HIS A 13 2.67 -7.26 -27.10
C HIS A 13 2.98 -5.87 -27.68
N GLN A 14 2.21 -5.41 -28.68
CA GLN A 14 2.38 -4.06 -29.25
C GLN A 14 2.12 -2.97 -28.21
N SER A 15 1.03 -3.07 -27.43
CA SER A 15 0.74 -2.13 -26.34
C SER A 15 1.85 -2.14 -25.28
N LEU A 16 2.32 -3.31 -24.86
CA LEU A 16 3.40 -3.43 -23.86
C LEU A 16 4.71 -2.81 -24.37
N LYS A 17 5.02 -3.03 -25.65
CA LYS A 17 6.21 -2.47 -26.31
C LYS A 17 6.15 -0.94 -26.40
N ALA A 18 4.98 -0.39 -26.74
CA ALA A 18 4.77 1.05 -26.81
C ALA A 18 4.92 1.71 -25.42
N LEU A 19 4.34 1.11 -24.39
CA LEU A 19 4.45 1.58 -23.00
C LEU A 19 5.90 1.49 -22.47
N ALA A 20 6.59 0.39 -22.77
CA ALA A 20 8.00 0.23 -22.40
C ALA A 20 8.88 1.29 -23.07
N ALA A 21 8.66 1.55 -24.37
CA ALA A 21 9.38 2.58 -25.12
C ALA A 21 9.10 4.00 -24.59
N LEU A 22 7.86 4.30 -24.20
CA LEU A 22 7.49 5.58 -23.58
C LEU A 22 8.22 5.81 -22.25
N GLN A 23 8.42 4.75 -21.47
CA GLN A 23 9.16 4.80 -20.21
C GLN A 23 10.69 4.70 -20.42
N GLY A 24 11.17 4.58 -21.66
CA GLY A 24 12.59 4.39 -21.99
C GLY A 24 13.18 3.06 -21.54
N LYS A 25 12.33 2.08 -21.20
CA LYS A 25 12.74 0.76 -20.69
C LYS A 25 12.61 -0.31 -21.76
N THR A 26 13.40 -1.37 -21.64
CA THR A 26 13.20 -2.55 -22.49
C THR A 26 11.90 -3.26 -22.09
N ILE A 27 11.23 -3.91 -23.05
CA ILE A 27 10.00 -4.69 -22.78
C ILE A 27 10.19 -5.72 -21.66
N LYS A 28 11.39 -6.27 -21.54
CA LYS A 28 11.77 -7.22 -20.48
C LYS A 28 11.73 -6.58 -19.10
N GLN A 29 12.37 -5.41 -18.95
CA GLN A 29 12.39 -4.67 -17.69
C GLN A 29 10.99 -4.18 -17.32
N TYR A 30 10.25 -3.63 -18.29
CA TYR A 30 8.89 -3.15 -18.06
C TYR A 30 7.93 -4.27 -17.66
N ALA A 31 8.01 -5.44 -18.31
CA ALA A 31 7.19 -6.60 -17.95
C ALA A 31 7.55 -7.14 -16.55
N ILE A 32 8.83 -7.21 -16.20
CA ILE A 32 9.26 -7.69 -14.88
C ILE A 32 8.81 -6.74 -13.77
N GLU A 33 8.97 -5.42 -13.93
CA GLU A 33 8.48 -4.44 -12.96
C GLU A 33 6.96 -4.40 -12.86
N ARG A 34 6.22 -4.81 -13.90
CA ARG A 34 4.76 -4.86 -13.88
C ARG A 34 4.20 -6.15 -13.28
N LEU A 35 4.86 -7.29 -13.52
CA LEU A 35 4.48 -8.59 -12.94
C LEU A 35 4.97 -8.73 -11.50
N PHE A 36 6.10 -8.12 -11.20
CA PHE A 36 6.65 -7.97 -9.86
C PHE A 36 6.75 -6.46 -9.62
N PRO A 37 5.61 -5.76 -9.41
CA PRO A 37 5.68 -4.41 -8.88
C PRO A 37 6.47 -4.56 -7.59
N GLY A 38 7.70 -4.05 -7.60
CA GLY A 38 8.59 -4.22 -6.46
C GLY A 38 7.78 -3.89 -5.22
N ASP A 39 7.84 -4.79 -4.24
CA ASP A 39 7.32 -4.63 -2.88
C ASP A 39 7.84 -3.37 -2.16
N THR A 40 8.45 -2.43 -2.89
CA THR A 40 8.81 -1.07 -2.49
C THR A 40 7.73 -0.35 -1.67
N ASN A 41 6.44 -0.64 -1.88
CA ASN A 41 5.37 -0.07 -1.07
C ASN A 41 4.85 -1.00 0.03
N SER A 42 5.03 -2.31 -0.07
CA SER A 42 4.51 -3.23 0.94
C SER A 42 5.43 -3.31 2.15
N ASP A 43 6.76 -3.31 1.94
CA ASP A 43 7.73 -3.23 3.03
C ASP A 43 7.59 -1.90 3.78
N GLN A 44 7.42 -0.79 3.05
CA GLN A 44 7.18 0.53 3.62
C GLN A 44 5.84 0.58 4.39
N ALA A 45 4.75 0.08 3.79
CA ALA A 45 3.46 0.01 4.47
C ALA A 45 3.47 -0.92 5.69
N TRP A 46 4.32 -1.97 5.66
CA TRP A 46 4.49 -2.90 6.76
C TRP A 46 5.25 -2.29 7.93
N GLU A 47 6.33 -1.54 7.65
CA GLU A 47 7.05 -0.79 8.69
C GLU A 47 6.18 0.33 9.28
N GLU A 48 5.42 1.07 8.47
CA GLU A 48 4.46 2.07 8.97
C GLU A 48 3.38 1.44 9.88
N LEU A 49 2.85 0.28 9.50
CA LEU A 49 1.88 -0.45 10.31
C LEU A 49 2.50 -0.90 11.65
N LYS A 50 3.74 -1.38 11.60
CA LYS A 50 4.46 -1.87 12.78
C LYS A 50 4.81 -0.73 13.74
N ASP A 51 5.15 0.45 13.24
CA ASP A 51 5.37 1.64 14.05
C ASP A 51 4.09 2.10 14.75
N LEU A 52 2.95 2.14 14.04
CA LEU A 52 1.65 2.46 14.61
C LEU A 52 1.22 1.45 15.69
N LEU A 53 1.45 0.16 15.44
CA LEU A 53 1.16 -0.91 16.41
C LEU A 53 2.08 -0.80 17.62
N GLY A 54 3.38 -0.53 17.43
CA GLY A 54 4.35 -0.32 18.50
C GLY A 54 3.98 0.88 19.37
N GLU A 55 3.53 1.98 18.78
CA GLU A 55 3.02 3.14 19.51
C GLU A 55 1.78 2.78 20.32
N ARG A 56 0.76 2.15 19.72
CA ARG A 56 -0.45 1.71 20.44
C ARG A 56 -0.16 0.75 21.59
N ILE A 57 0.78 -0.19 21.40
CA ILE A 57 1.19 -1.12 22.44
C ILE A 57 1.86 -0.36 23.59
N ARG A 58 2.77 0.58 23.29
CA ARG A 58 3.40 1.44 24.31
C ARG A 58 2.37 2.30 25.04
N GLU A 59 1.42 2.89 24.33
CA GLU A 59 0.37 3.71 24.93
C GLU A 59 -0.57 2.88 25.82
N GLY A 60 -0.96 1.69 25.37
CA GLY A 60 -1.74 0.73 26.16
C GLY A 60 -1.00 0.24 27.41
N LEU A 61 0.29 -0.09 27.30
CA LEU A 61 1.16 -0.46 28.43
C LEU A 61 1.40 0.72 29.40
N SER A 62 1.45 1.95 28.89
CA SER A 62 1.59 3.17 29.70
C SER A 62 0.29 3.57 30.42
N GLY A 63 -0.79 2.80 30.24
CA GLY A 63 -2.06 3.05 30.91
C GLY A 63 -2.90 4.18 30.30
N LYS A 64 -2.56 4.65 29.08
CA LYS A 64 -3.42 5.56 28.29
C LYS A 64 -4.59 4.82 27.63
N VAL A 65 -5.22 3.90 28.36
CA VAL A 65 -6.46 3.29 27.90
C VAL A 65 -7.56 4.26 28.28
N SER A 66 -8.21 4.87 27.29
CA SER A 66 -9.34 5.75 27.56
C SER A 66 -10.42 4.94 28.28
N ALA A 67 -10.81 5.38 29.47
CA ALA A 67 -11.91 4.78 30.23
C ALA A 67 -13.29 5.07 29.60
N LYS A 68 -13.31 5.85 28.51
CA LYS A 68 -14.53 6.15 27.75
C LYS A 68 -14.98 4.94 26.96
N SER A 69 -16.27 4.63 27.05
CA SER A 69 -16.86 3.60 26.20
C SER A 69 -16.89 4.04 24.74
N ILE A 70 -16.87 3.08 23.80
CA ILE A 70 -16.95 3.33 22.35
C ILE A 70 -18.12 4.28 22.01
N SER A 71 -19.23 4.17 22.74
CA SER A 71 -20.41 5.04 22.60
C SER A 71 -20.14 6.51 22.97
N GLU A 72 -19.33 6.79 24.00
CA GLU A 72 -18.99 8.16 24.42
C GLU A 72 -17.97 8.81 23.47
N ILE A 73 -17.05 8.01 22.92
CA ILE A 73 -16.10 8.48 21.90
C ILE A 73 -16.85 8.86 20.61
N LEU A 74 -17.85 8.05 20.24
CA LEU A 74 -18.69 8.31 19.07
C LEU A 74 -19.53 9.58 19.25
N ASP A 75 -20.09 9.80 20.45
CA ASP A 75 -20.92 10.97 20.75
C ASP A 75 -20.09 12.28 20.79
N ASP A 76 -18.86 12.23 21.32
CA ASP A 76 -17.92 13.37 21.33
C ASP A 76 -17.53 13.81 19.90
N GLU A 77 -17.20 12.85 19.00
CA GLU A 77 -16.81 13.15 17.61
C GLU A 77 -18.00 13.61 16.74
N LEU A 78 -19.18 12.99 16.93
CA LEU A 78 -20.42 13.41 16.24
C LEU A 78 -20.89 14.79 16.68
N SER A 79 -20.68 15.16 17.94
CA SER A 79 -21.02 16.47 18.48
C SER A 79 -20.04 17.57 18.03
N GLY A 80 -18.79 17.21 17.73
CA GLY A 80 -17.77 18.11 17.19
C GLY A 80 -17.98 18.47 15.71
N GLY A 81 -18.59 17.57 14.92
CA GLY A 81 -18.82 17.76 13.48
C GLY A 81 -19.94 18.72 13.09
N ASN A 82 -20.76 19.20 14.04
CA ASN A 82 -21.91 20.08 13.76
C ASN A 82 -21.63 21.57 14.03
N ARG A 83 -20.36 21.98 14.00
CA ARG A 83 -19.95 23.40 14.09
C ARG A 83 -18.93 23.75 13.01
N SER A 84 -19.36 23.81 11.75
CA SER A 84 -18.83 24.73 10.74
C SER A 84 -19.69 24.80 9.50
#